data_AF-A0A1V5XAV1-F1
#
_entry.id   AF-A0A1V5XAV1-F1
#
_cell.length_a   1.000
_cell.length_b   1.000
_cell.length_c   1.000
_cell.angle_alpha   90.00
_cell.angle_beta   90.00
_cell.angle_gamma   90.00
#
_symmetry.space_group_name_H-M   'P 1'
#
loop_
_entity.id
_entity.type
_entity.pdbx_description
1 polymer ?
#
loop_
_entity_poly.entity_id
_entity_poly.type
_entity_poly.pdbx_seq_one_letter_code
_entity_poly.pdbx_strand_id
1 'polypeptide(L)'
;MYHPDYVGKTEFAFEANGKKYYNFRKDTDMRYGRYVVMQTFLQEYYLRIDLATLKGDIQKLKNWLNPPAKEGRIELGKSLELLSIMEQRSNIAFEPDTVYRLASSLYFDDQEILTDYDQKHNEKKIAAWKEAKTTDFFFNKLFQDVTGLMVTSKDALISYLEKAPELTKGWRTMSDILTR
;
A
#
# COMPACT_ATOMS: atom_id res chain seq x y z
N MET A 1 9.51 21.02 17.87
CA MET A 1 8.47 20.46 17.01
C MET A 1 8.22 21.46 15.89
N TYR A 2 8.45 21.07 14.64
CA TYR A 2 8.44 21.97 13.46
C TYR A 2 7.03 22.36 12.98
N HIS A 3 6.01 22.05 13.79
CA HIS A 3 4.59 22.21 13.47
C HIS A 3 3.84 22.92 14.62
N PRO A 4 4.00 24.24 14.77
CA PRO A 4 3.36 25.01 15.84
C PRO A 4 1.83 24.88 15.85
N ASP A 5 1.22 24.78 14.66
CA ASP A 5 -0.23 24.68 14.49
C ASP A 5 -0.84 23.36 15.00
N TYR A 6 0.02 22.39 15.35
CA TYR A 6 -0.37 21.04 15.74
C TYR A 6 0.07 20.67 17.15
N VAL A 7 0.54 21.66 17.93
CA VAL A 7 0.84 21.46 19.35
C VAL A 7 -0.38 20.91 20.08
N GLY A 8 -0.20 19.76 20.75
CA GLY A 8 -1.27 19.07 21.49
C GLY A 8 -2.22 18.23 20.62
N LYS A 9 -2.09 18.26 19.28
CA LYS A 9 -2.87 17.47 18.33
C LYS A 9 -2.15 16.22 17.81
N THR A 10 -0.87 16.11 18.14
CA THR A 10 0.00 15.03 17.69
C THR A 10 0.63 14.33 18.89
N GLU A 11 1.00 13.08 18.72
CA GLU A 11 1.67 12.30 19.75
C GLU A 11 2.79 11.44 19.16
N PHE A 12 3.74 11.07 20.02
CA PHE A 12 4.83 10.19 19.64
C PHE A 12 4.28 8.80 19.36
N ALA A 13 4.61 8.25 18.19
CA ALA A 13 4.17 6.93 17.79
C ALA A 13 5.27 5.88 18.01
N PHE A 14 6.47 6.12 17.46
CA PHE A 14 7.62 5.23 17.54
C PHE A 14 8.90 5.90 17.04
N GLU A 15 10.02 5.19 17.19
CA GLU A 15 11.34 5.58 16.65
C GLU A 15 11.88 4.45 15.75
N ALA A 16 12.45 4.83 14.60
CA ALA A 16 13.11 3.90 13.68
C ALA A 16 14.37 4.57 13.09
N ASN A 17 15.50 3.85 13.11
CA ASN A 17 16.81 4.37 12.66
C ASN A 17 17.18 5.73 13.27
N GLY A 18 16.92 5.94 14.57
CA GLY A 18 17.20 7.19 15.25
C GLY A 18 16.30 8.37 14.86
N LYS A 19 15.25 8.13 14.06
CA LYS A 19 14.26 9.13 13.65
C LYS A 19 12.94 8.87 14.37
N LYS A 20 12.39 9.92 14.98
CA LYS A 20 11.11 9.88 15.68
C LYS A 20 9.96 10.15 14.72
N TYR A 21 8.89 9.39 14.91
CA TYR A 21 7.67 9.49 14.14
C TYR A 21 6.48 9.73 15.07
N TYR A 22 5.53 10.48 14.54
CA TYR A 22 4.36 10.99 15.24
C TYR A 22 3.11 10.68 14.42
N ASN A 23 1.95 10.68 15.06
CA ASN A 23 0.64 10.61 14.43
C ASN A 23 -0.28 11.71 14.99
N PHE A 24 -1.39 11.96 14.32
CA PHE A 24 -2.47 12.78 14.87
C PHE A 24 -3.21 12.00 15.95
N ARG A 25 -3.64 12.69 17.01
CA ARG A 25 -4.47 12.10 18.08
C ARG A 25 -5.89 11.78 17.62
N LYS A 26 -6.37 12.51 16.61
CA LYS A 26 -7.70 12.33 16.01
C LYS A 26 -7.57 12.46 14.49
N ASP A 27 -8.30 11.64 13.76
CA ASP A 27 -8.34 11.72 12.29
C ASP A 27 -8.84 13.10 11.80
N THR A 28 -9.69 13.76 12.58
CA THR A 28 -10.19 15.12 12.30
C THR A 28 -9.11 16.20 12.31
N ASP A 29 -7.95 15.93 12.94
CA ASP A 29 -6.82 16.86 12.95
C ASP A 29 -5.95 16.72 11.68
N MET A 30 -6.13 15.64 10.92
CA MET A 30 -5.43 15.42 9.65
C MET A 30 -5.93 16.40 8.59
N ARG A 31 -4.99 17.02 7.87
CA ARG A 31 -5.34 17.95 6.80
C ARG A 31 -5.78 17.22 5.53
N TYR A 32 -6.60 17.94 4.76
CA TYR A 32 -7.27 17.42 3.57
C TYR A 32 -6.32 16.72 2.58
N GLY A 33 -5.16 17.30 2.26
CA GLY A 33 -4.22 16.70 1.30
C GLY A 33 -3.76 15.30 1.71
N ARG A 34 -3.32 15.15 2.96
CA ARG A 34 -2.95 13.84 3.53
C ARG A 34 -4.14 12.89 3.64
N TYR A 35 -5.29 13.41 4.04
CA TYR A 35 -6.50 12.61 4.17
C TYR A 35 -6.93 11.99 2.84
N VAL A 36 -6.87 12.74 1.73
CA VAL A 36 -7.18 12.22 0.40
C VAL A 36 -6.22 11.09 -0.02
N VAL A 37 -4.92 11.24 0.27
CA VAL A 37 -3.93 10.21 -0.01
C VAL A 37 -4.13 8.97 0.86
N MET A 38 -4.41 9.16 2.15
CA MET A 38 -4.76 8.08 3.08
C MET A 38 -5.97 7.28 2.56
N GLN A 39 -7.03 7.96 2.13
CA GLN A 39 -8.23 7.31 1.56
C GLN A 39 -7.90 6.52 0.29
N THR A 40 -7.01 7.04 -0.56
CA THR A 40 -6.53 6.33 -1.75
C THR A 40 -5.82 5.04 -1.36
N PHE A 41 -4.87 5.08 -0.42
CA PHE A 41 -4.16 3.89 0.04
C PHE A 41 -5.05 2.91 0.80
N LEU A 42 -6.06 3.41 1.51
CA LEU A 42 -7.06 2.56 2.17
C LEU A 42 -7.90 1.80 1.13
N GLN A 43 -8.28 2.45 0.03
CA GLN A 43 -8.94 1.77 -1.08
C GLN A 43 -8.03 0.69 -1.70
N GLU A 44 -6.76 1.01 -1.96
CA GLU A 44 -5.78 0.04 -2.47
C GLU A 44 -5.61 -1.14 -1.50
N TYR A 45 -5.63 -0.90 -0.19
CA TYR A 45 -5.53 -1.93 0.83
C TYR A 45 -6.68 -2.93 0.70
N TYR A 46 -7.92 -2.44 0.63
CA TYR A 46 -9.10 -3.31 0.45
C TYR A 46 -9.08 -4.05 -0.89
N LEU A 47 -8.56 -3.42 -1.95
CA LEU A 47 -8.44 -4.03 -3.27
C LEU A 47 -7.24 -4.99 -3.40
N ARG A 48 -6.27 -4.91 -2.48
CA ARG A 48 -5.01 -5.69 -2.48
C ARG A 48 -4.15 -5.44 -3.72
N ILE A 49 -4.30 -4.26 -4.31
CA ILE A 49 -3.63 -3.84 -5.55
C ILE A 49 -3.68 -2.31 -5.64
N ASP A 50 -2.63 -1.71 -6.21
CA ASP A 50 -2.64 -0.29 -6.49
C ASP A 50 -3.64 0.05 -7.63
N LEU A 51 -4.22 1.25 -7.57
CA LEU A 51 -5.29 1.64 -8.50
C LEU A 51 -4.80 1.70 -9.94
N ALA A 52 -3.53 2.03 -10.16
CA ALA A 52 -2.92 2.10 -11.48
C ALA A 52 -2.86 0.72 -12.14
N THR A 53 -2.36 -0.28 -11.40
CA THR A 53 -2.28 -1.67 -11.88
C THR A 53 -3.67 -2.24 -12.13
N LEU A 54 -4.63 -2.04 -11.22
CA LEU A 54 -6.00 -2.52 -11.42
C LEU A 54 -6.64 -1.94 -12.68
N LYS A 55 -6.53 -0.62 -12.90
CA LYS A 55 -7.04 0.03 -14.11
C LYS A 55 -6.34 -0.48 -15.36
N GLY A 56 -5.04 -0.72 -15.28
CA GLY A 56 -4.24 -1.33 -16.35
C GLY A 56 -4.76 -2.72 -16.71
N ASP A 57 -4.94 -3.60 -15.73
CA ASP A 57 -5.42 -4.97 -15.92
C ASP A 57 -6.85 -4.98 -16.51
N ILE A 58 -7.75 -4.11 -16.02
CA ILE A 58 -9.09 -3.94 -16.61
C ILE A 58 -9.00 -3.52 -18.08
N GLN A 59 -8.11 -2.59 -18.41
CA GLN A 59 -7.94 -2.12 -19.79
C GLN A 59 -7.35 -3.22 -20.68
N LYS A 60 -6.40 -4.02 -20.18
CA LYS A 60 -5.88 -5.20 -20.89
C LYS A 60 -7.00 -6.19 -21.21
N LEU A 61 -7.83 -6.55 -20.22
CA LEU A 61 -8.98 -7.44 -20.43
C LEU A 61 -9.95 -6.89 -21.48
N LYS A 62 -10.30 -5.60 -21.40
CA LYS A 62 -11.17 -4.97 -22.41
C LYS A 62 -10.59 -5.07 -23.82
N ASN A 63 -9.30 -4.80 -23.97
CA ASN A 63 -8.63 -4.85 -25.27
C ASN A 63 -8.51 -6.28 -25.81
N TRP A 64 -8.23 -7.26 -24.95
CA TRP A 64 -8.11 -8.67 -25.32
C TRP A 64 -9.44 -9.34 -25.66
N LEU A 65 -10.51 -8.98 -24.94
CA LEU A 65 -11.85 -9.53 -25.16
C LEU A 65 -12.62 -8.81 -26.27
N ASN A 66 -12.28 -7.55 -26.54
CA ASN A 66 -12.91 -6.75 -27.58
C ASN A 66 -11.87 -5.93 -28.35
N PRO A 67 -11.01 -6.59 -29.16
CA PRO A 67 -9.98 -5.91 -29.91
C PRO A 67 -10.58 -5.04 -31.03
N PRO A 68 -9.85 -3.99 -31.48
CA PRO A 68 -10.24 -3.22 -32.66
C PRO A 68 -10.42 -4.13 -33.89
N ALA A 69 -11.51 -3.92 -34.63
CA ALA A 69 -11.92 -4.76 -35.76
C ALA A 69 -10.89 -4.93 -36.89
N LYS A 70 -9.89 -4.03 -36.97
CA LYS A 70 -8.88 -4.04 -38.02
C LYS A 70 -7.63 -4.89 -37.69
N GLU A 71 -7.39 -5.25 -36.42
CA GLU A 71 -6.06 -5.74 -36.02
C GLU A 71 -6.01 -6.87 -34.99
N GLY A 72 -7.11 -7.27 -34.33
CA GLY A 72 -6.99 -8.23 -33.22
C GLY A 72 -7.91 -9.44 -33.30
N ARG A 73 -7.39 -10.55 -32.75
CA ARG A 73 -8.17 -11.73 -32.38
C ARG A 73 -8.50 -11.63 -30.90
N ILE A 74 -9.60 -12.26 -30.49
CA ILE A 74 -9.94 -12.35 -29.06
C ILE A 74 -8.86 -13.21 -28.38
N GLU A 75 -8.18 -12.64 -27.38
CA GLU A 75 -7.10 -13.28 -26.64
C GLU A 75 -7.64 -13.94 -25.36
N LEU A 76 -8.44 -15.00 -25.52
CA LEU A 76 -9.07 -15.70 -24.39
C LEU A 76 -8.05 -16.28 -23.40
N GLY A 77 -6.95 -16.86 -23.90
CA GLY A 77 -5.90 -17.44 -23.05
C GLY A 77 -5.28 -16.39 -22.12
N LYS A 78 -4.83 -15.26 -22.69
CA LYS A 78 -4.28 -14.13 -21.91
C LYS A 78 -5.29 -13.59 -20.90
N SER A 79 -6.56 -13.53 -21.29
CA SER A 79 -7.65 -13.06 -20.42
C SER A 79 -7.88 -14.00 -19.23
N LEU A 80 -7.87 -15.32 -19.44
CA LEU A 80 -8.00 -16.31 -18.39
C LEU A 80 -6.80 -16.29 -17.42
N GLU A 81 -5.57 -16.15 -17.94
CA GLU A 81 -4.38 -16.04 -17.09
C GLU A 81 -4.42 -14.78 -16.21
N LEU A 82 -4.79 -13.63 -16.78
CA LEU A 82 -4.92 -12.40 -16.00
C LEU A 82 -6.05 -12.48 -14.98
N LEU A 83 -7.18 -13.12 -15.33
CA LEU A 83 -8.26 -13.38 -14.38
C LEU A 83 -7.80 -14.28 -13.23
N SER A 84 -7.00 -15.32 -13.51
CA SER A 84 -6.42 -16.19 -12.49
C SER A 84 -5.51 -15.41 -11.54
N ILE A 85 -4.70 -14.48 -12.07
CA ILE A 85 -3.89 -13.57 -11.25
C ILE A 85 -4.77 -12.71 -10.34
N MET A 86 -5.86 -12.14 -10.88
CA MET A 86 -6.79 -11.32 -10.10
C MET A 86 -7.51 -12.14 -9.01
N GLU A 87 -7.87 -13.39 -9.30
CA GLU A 87 -8.45 -14.32 -8.33
C GLU A 87 -7.44 -14.68 -7.23
N GLN A 88 -6.20 -14.99 -7.59
CA GLN A 88 -5.14 -15.26 -6.61
C GLN A 88 -4.88 -14.05 -5.69
N ARG A 89 -4.95 -12.83 -6.22
CA ARG A 89 -4.90 -11.59 -5.41
C ARG A 89 -6.04 -11.49 -4.40
N SER A 90 -7.24 -11.98 -4.72
CA SER A 90 -8.36 -11.96 -3.78
C SER A 90 -8.14 -12.85 -2.56
N ASN A 91 -7.24 -13.84 -2.67
CA ASN A 91 -6.94 -14.81 -1.62
C ASN A 91 -5.83 -14.36 -0.66
N ILE A 92 -5.10 -13.29 -0.96
CA ILE A 92 -4.10 -12.75 -0.02
C ILE A 92 -4.79 -11.82 0.99
N ALA A 93 -4.24 -11.73 2.20
CA ALA A 93 -4.84 -10.91 3.25
C ALA A 93 -4.76 -9.41 2.90
N PHE A 94 -3.56 -8.96 2.50
CA PHE A 94 -3.26 -7.59 2.09
C PHE A 94 -1.96 -7.53 1.28
N GLU A 95 -1.79 -6.49 0.47
CA GLU A 95 -0.53 -6.24 -0.25
C GLU A 95 0.42 -5.43 0.66
N PRO A 96 1.60 -5.97 1.06
CA PRO A 96 2.46 -5.33 2.07
C PRO A 96 2.93 -3.91 1.72
N ASP A 97 3.27 -3.62 0.46
CA ASP A 97 3.74 -2.29 0.06
C ASP A 97 2.64 -1.23 0.24
N THR A 98 1.40 -1.60 -0.04
CA THR A 98 0.21 -0.76 0.16
C THR A 98 0.03 -0.41 1.63
N VAL A 99 0.33 -1.33 2.54
CA VAL A 99 0.27 -1.05 3.98
C VAL A 99 1.37 -0.07 4.40
N TYR A 100 2.58 -0.17 3.85
CA TYR A 100 3.62 0.85 4.10
C TYR A 100 3.21 2.23 3.57
N ARG A 101 2.58 2.29 2.38
CA ARG A 101 2.04 3.54 1.83
C ARG A 101 0.96 4.12 2.74
N LEU A 102 0.02 3.31 3.19
CA LEU A 102 -0.99 3.72 4.17
C LEU A 102 -0.33 4.24 5.46
N ALA A 103 0.60 3.50 6.04
CA ALA A 103 1.36 3.89 7.24
C ALA A 103 2.05 5.26 7.06
N SER A 104 2.63 5.50 5.89
CA SER A 104 3.33 6.75 5.59
C SER A 104 2.41 7.98 5.58
N SER A 105 1.12 7.80 5.33
CA SER A 105 0.13 8.88 5.40
C SER A 105 -0.28 9.21 6.84
N LEU A 106 -0.27 8.21 7.73
CA LEU A 106 -0.67 8.34 9.14
C LEU A 106 0.48 8.83 10.02
N TYR A 107 1.68 8.31 9.79
CA TYR A 107 2.86 8.58 10.59
C TYR A 107 3.78 9.56 9.88
N PHE A 108 4.22 10.60 10.57
CA PHE A 108 5.10 11.62 10.02
C PHE A 108 6.26 11.94 10.96
N ASP A 109 7.39 12.34 10.37
CA ASP A 109 8.51 12.89 11.12
C ASP A 109 8.46 14.42 11.21
N ASP A 110 9.34 15.00 12.03
CA ASP A 110 9.40 16.45 12.29
C ASP A 110 9.71 17.30 11.04
N GLN A 111 10.16 16.72 9.93
CA GLN A 111 10.53 17.45 8.71
C GLN A 111 9.41 17.45 7.66
N GLU A 112 8.30 16.77 7.91
CA GLU A 112 7.24 16.59 6.93
C GLU A 112 6.25 17.73 6.86
N ILE A 113 5.84 18.12 5.67
CA ILE A 113 4.70 19.03 5.50
C ILE A 113 3.42 18.27 5.88
N LEU A 114 2.66 18.76 6.86
CA LEU A 114 1.44 18.10 7.36
C LEU A 114 0.17 18.48 6.61
N THR A 115 0.20 19.54 5.80
CA THR A 115 -0.94 20.00 4.99
C THR A 115 -1.14 19.18 3.71
N ASP A 116 -0.10 18.50 3.26
CA ASP A 116 -0.05 17.75 2.01
C ASP A 116 0.81 16.47 2.17
N TYR A 117 0.97 15.70 1.10
CA TYR A 117 1.74 14.46 1.06
C TYR A 117 2.89 14.55 0.04
N ASP A 118 4.12 14.73 0.53
CA ASP A 118 5.32 14.66 -0.32
C ASP A 118 5.67 13.21 -0.62
N GLN A 119 5.36 12.75 -1.83
CA GLN A 119 5.62 11.39 -2.26
C GLN A 119 7.10 10.99 -2.14
N LYS A 120 8.05 11.86 -2.54
CA LYS A 120 9.49 11.51 -2.55
C LYS A 120 10.04 11.37 -1.14
N HIS A 121 9.60 12.23 -0.22
CA HIS A 121 9.98 12.10 1.19
C HIS A 121 9.44 10.80 1.78
N ASN A 122 8.17 10.50 1.51
CA ASN A 122 7.50 9.32 2.04
C ASN A 122 8.09 8.01 1.49
N GLU A 123 8.51 7.97 0.22
CA GLU A 123 9.23 6.83 -0.35
C GLU A 123 10.56 6.56 0.38
N LYS A 124 11.34 7.60 0.68
CA LYS A 124 12.57 7.48 1.48
C LYS A 124 12.30 7.00 2.90
N LYS A 125 11.23 7.53 3.52
CA LYS A 125 10.77 7.11 4.85
C LYS A 125 10.41 5.63 4.87
N ILE A 126 9.64 5.15 3.89
CA ILE A 126 9.28 3.74 3.76
C ILE A 126 10.52 2.86 3.57
N ALA A 127 11.47 3.28 2.73
CA ALA A 127 12.72 2.53 2.54
C ALA A 127 13.50 2.39 3.86
N ALA A 128 13.63 3.49 4.62
CA ALA A 128 14.27 3.47 5.93
C ALA A 128 13.56 2.53 6.93
N TRP A 129 12.23 2.48 6.91
CA TRP A 129 11.46 1.56 7.76
C TRP A 129 11.68 0.09 7.42
N LYS A 130 11.78 -0.22 6.12
CA LYS A 130 12.09 -1.57 5.62
C LYS A 130 13.50 -2.00 6.04
N GLU A 131 14.48 -1.10 5.95
CA GLU A 131 15.85 -1.35 6.40
C GLU A 131 15.94 -1.56 7.92
N ALA A 132 15.20 -0.76 8.69
CA ALA A 132 15.17 -0.85 10.16
C ALA A 132 14.50 -2.12 10.70
N LYS A 133 13.85 -2.93 9.84
CA LYS A 133 12.97 -4.05 10.23
C LYS A 133 11.89 -3.67 11.25
N THR A 134 11.53 -2.39 11.31
CA THR A 134 10.43 -1.86 12.15
C THR A 134 9.05 -2.27 11.66
N THR A 135 8.99 -2.92 10.49
CA THR A 135 7.90 -3.73 9.95
C THR A 135 7.01 -4.33 11.05
N ASP A 136 7.55 -5.13 11.96
CA ASP A 136 6.78 -5.79 13.02
C ASP A 136 5.98 -4.82 13.90
N PHE A 137 6.57 -3.66 14.22
CA PHE A 137 5.90 -2.62 15.00
C PHE A 137 4.75 -2.01 14.18
N PHE A 138 5.02 -1.65 12.92
CA PHE A 138 4.01 -1.07 12.05
C PHE A 138 2.84 -2.01 11.87
N PHE A 139 3.11 -3.27 11.52
CA PHE A 139 2.02 -4.18 11.23
C PHE A 139 1.25 -4.56 12.48
N ASN A 140 1.88 -4.77 13.64
CA ASN A 140 1.10 -5.04 14.85
C ASN A 140 0.23 -3.85 15.27
N LYS A 141 0.76 -2.62 15.23
CA LYS A 141 0.02 -1.43 15.64
C LYS A 141 -0.98 -0.98 14.59
N LEU A 142 -0.56 -0.79 13.34
CA LEU A 142 -1.41 -0.36 12.23
C LEU A 142 -2.48 -1.39 11.89
N PHE A 143 -2.18 -2.70 11.91
CA PHE A 143 -3.22 -3.72 11.66
C PHE A 143 -4.26 -3.70 12.77
N GLN A 144 -3.85 -3.59 14.03
CA GLN A 144 -4.80 -3.46 15.14
C GLN A 144 -5.61 -2.17 15.03
N ASP A 145 -4.96 -1.04 14.76
CA ASP A 145 -5.61 0.28 14.68
C ASP A 145 -6.57 0.37 13.47
N VAL A 146 -6.24 -0.26 12.34
CA VAL A 146 -7.02 -0.19 11.08
C VAL A 146 -8.08 -1.28 10.99
N THR A 147 -7.80 -2.50 11.45
CA THR A 147 -8.70 -3.67 11.26
C THR A 147 -9.44 -4.08 12.53
N GLY A 148 -8.99 -3.64 13.71
CA GLY A 148 -9.49 -4.12 14.99
C GLY A 148 -9.16 -5.58 15.30
N LEU A 149 -8.35 -6.25 14.47
CA LEU A 149 -7.99 -7.66 14.63
C LEU A 149 -6.68 -7.79 15.43
N MET A 150 -6.67 -8.68 16.42
CA MET A 150 -5.43 -9.06 17.11
C MET A 150 -4.63 -10.03 16.23
N VAL A 151 -3.37 -9.69 15.98
CA VAL A 151 -2.41 -10.60 15.38
C VAL A 151 -2.17 -11.75 16.37
N THR A 152 -2.59 -12.96 16.01
CA THR A 152 -2.51 -14.14 16.87
C THR A 152 -1.14 -14.82 16.86
N SER A 153 -0.31 -14.53 15.86
CA SER A 153 1.07 -15.04 15.77
C SER A 153 1.98 -14.07 15.02
N LYS A 154 3.06 -13.65 15.69
CA LYS A 154 4.11 -12.80 15.11
C LYS A 154 4.84 -13.50 13.96
N ASP A 155 5.16 -14.78 14.12
CA ASP A 155 5.92 -15.55 13.11
C ASP A 155 5.09 -15.77 11.83
N ALA A 156 3.78 -15.96 11.97
CA ALA A 156 2.88 -16.07 10.81
C ALA A 156 2.82 -14.75 10.02
N LEU A 157 2.76 -13.61 10.72
CA LEU A 157 2.79 -12.28 10.10
C LEU A 157 4.13 -12.02 9.40
N ILE A 158 5.26 -12.34 10.04
CA ILE A 158 6.58 -12.21 9.40
C ILE A 158 6.66 -13.07 8.14
N SER A 159 6.29 -14.35 8.22
CA SER A 159 6.32 -15.24 7.06
C SER A 159 5.42 -14.75 5.92
N TYR A 160 4.27 -14.16 6.26
CA TYR A 160 3.39 -13.54 5.27
C TYR A 160 4.06 -12.32 4.60
N LEU A 161 4.67 -11.45 5.39
CA LEU A 161 5.34 -10.23 4.90
C LEU A 161 6.56 -10.54 4.03
N GLU A 162 7.18 -11.71 4.20
CA GLU A 162 8.26 -12.19 3.33
C GLU A 162 7.72 -12.78 2.01
N LYS A 163 6.65 -13.58 2.06
CA LYS A 163 6.14 -14.32 0.89
C LYS A 163 5.22 -13.51 -0.03
N ALA A 164 4.37 -12.66 0.52
CA ALA A 164 3.40 -11.88 -0.26
C ALA A 164 4.07 -10.94 -1.29
N PRO A 165 5.21 -10.27 -0.99
CA PRO A 165 5.94 -9.49 -1.99
C PRO A 165 6.48 -10.34 -3.15
N GLU A 166 6.90 -11.58 -2.90
CA GLU A 166 7.38 -12.49 -3.96
C GLU A 166 6.24 -12.88 -4.90
N LEU A 167 5.07 -13.23 -4.34
CA LEU A 167 3.86 -13.56 -5.11
C LEU A 167 3.42 -12.38 -5.98
N THR A 168 3.33 -11.19 -5.40
CA THR A 168 2.88 -9.98 -6.11
C THR A 168 3.86 -9.55 -7.21
N LYS A 169 5.17 -9.72 -6.98
CA LYS A 169 6.20 -9.54 -8.02
C LYS A 169 6.05 -10.56 -9.15
N GLY A 170 5.78 -11.83 -8.83
CA GLY A 170 5.51 -12.89 -9.80
C GLY A 170 4.32 -12.54 -10.68
N TRP A 171 3.20 -12.10 -10.09
CA TRP A 171 2.01 -11.68 -10.81
C TRP A 171 2.25 -10.49 -11.75
N ARG A 172 3.00 -9.48 -11.30
CA ARG A 172 3.39 -8.34 -12.16
C ARG A 172 4.20 -8.82 -13.36
N THR A 173 5.19 -9.67 -13.11
CA THR A 173 6.04 -10.24 -14.17
C THR A 173 5.22 -11.03 -15.19
N MET A 174 4.27 -11.87 -14.75
CA MET A 174 3.39 -12.61 -15.65
C MET A 174 2.46 -11.69 -16.45
N SER A 175 1.84 -10.69 -15.81
CA SER A 175 1.01 -9.69 -16.51
C SER A 175 1.81 -8.90 -17.56
N ASP A 176 3.08 -8.61 -17.30
CA ASP A 176 3.96 -7.93 -18.26
C ASP A 176 4.34 -8.83 -19.44
N ILE A 177 4.61 -10.12 -19.19
CA ILE A 177 4.88 -11.12 -20.24
C ILE A 177 3.68 -11.26 -21.18
N LEU A 178 2.46 -11.27 -20.64
CA LEU A 178 1.22 -11.35 -21.44
C LEU A 178 1.04 -10.16 -22.39
N THR A 179 1.69 -9.04 -22.11
CA THR A 179 1.58 -7.80 -22.90
C THR A 179 2.65 -7.71 -24.00
N ARG A 180 3.62 -8.63 -24.01
CA ARG A 180 4.59 -8.81 -25.10
C ARG A 180 4.00 -9.64 -26.24
#